data_AF-A0A358NIB3-F1
#
_entry.id   AF-A0A358NIB3-F1
#
_cell.length_a   1.000
_cell.length_b   1.000
_cell.length_c   1.000
_cell.angle_alpha   90.00
_cell.angle_beta   90.00
_cell.angle_gamma   90.00
#
_symmetry.space_group_name_H-M   'P 1'
#
loop_
_entity.id
_entity.type
_entity.pdbx_description
1 polymer ?
#
loop_
_entity_poly.entity_id
_entity_poly.type
_entity_poly.pdbx_seq_one_letter_code
_entity_poly.pdbx_strand_id
1 'polypeptide(L)'
;MTFVTSMMTTKELSDDDIEKTVKIITSKFNNTVKISKYNYDDRQYYEVDIDLLDVDFSKESIYHDINKLISAYEEIMDAVSLEIDFIAANDDTDTEILRYENNANDIKDFGLFVTNRNIPNIRPYYSSKICNAYVNLTHVSFGAYF
;
A
#
# COMPACT_ATOMS: atom_id res chain seq x y z
N MET A 1 -7.59 0.88 15.06
CA MET A 1 -6.19 0.48 14.78
C MET A 1 -5.64 1.40 13.69
N THR A 2 -4.32 1.54 13.55
CA THR A 2 -3.72 2.27 12.41
C THR A 2 -3.33 1.28 11.33
N PHE A 3 -3.85 1.50 10.14
CA PHE A 3 -3.44 0.77 8.95
C PHE A 3 -2.50 1.65 8.14
N VAL A 4 -1.28 1.16 7.92
CA VAL A 4 -0.20 1.94 7.32
C VAL A 4 -0.06 1.54 5.86
N THR A 5 0.08 2.53 5.00
CA THR A 5 0.39 2.33 3.57
C THR A 5 1.56 3.21 3.18
N SER A 6 2.66 2.58 2.79
CA SER A 6 3.82 3.25 2.21
C SER A 6 3.72 3.24 0.69
N MET A 7 3.77 4.43 0.11
CA MET A 7 3.92 4.65 -1.33
C MET A 7 5.41 4.78 -1.65
N MET A 8 5.96 3.78 -2.33
CA MET A 8 7.37 3.74 -2.73
C MET A 8 7.51 4.27 -4.15
N THR A 9 8.29 5.34 -4.32
CA THR A 9 8.55 5.96 -5.63
C THR A 9 10.04 6.20 -5.85
N THR A 10 10.48 6.18 -7.11
CA THR A 10 11.89 6.46 -7.47
C THR A 10 12.24 7.96 -7.46
N LYS A 11 11.23 8.81 -7.30
CA LYS A 11 11.34 10.27 -7.21
C LYS A 11 10.33 10.78 -6.19
N GLU A 12 10.64 11.91 -5.56
CA GLU A 12 9.72 12.56 -4.63
C GLU A 12 8.38 12.88 -5.31
N LEU A 13 7.28 12.54 -4.63
CA LEU A 13 5.93 12.90 -5.04
C LEU A 13 5.67 14.39 -4.80
N SER A 14 5.05 15.03 -5.79
CA SER A 14 4.61 16.42 -5.65
C SER A 14 3.49 16.54 -4.61
N ASP A 15 3.34 17.72 -4.01
CA ASP A 15 2.23 17.99 -3.09
C ASP A 15 0.85 17.79 -3.75
N ASP A 16 0.74 18.09 -5.05
CA ASP A 16 -0.49 17.87 -5.83
C ASP A 16 -0.83 16.38 -5.97
N ASP A 17 0.17 15.53 -6.22
CA ASP A 17 -0.02 14.08 -6.30
C ASP A 17 -0.40 13.47 -4.94
N ILE A 18 0.16 13.99 -3.86
CA ILE A 18 -0.20 13.59 -2.50
C ILE A 18 -1.62 14.07 -2.16
N GLU A 19 -2.00 15.28 -2.54
CA GLU A 19 -3.35 15.78 -2.33
C GLU A 19 -4.41 14.94 -3.09
N LYS A 20 -4.13 14.54 -4.34
CA LYS A 20 -4.97 13.60 -5.10
C LYS A 20 -5.11 12.27 -4.37
N THR A 21 -4.00 11.73 -3.88
CA THR A 21 -3.96 10.47 -3.13
C THR A 21 -4.85 10.53 -1.89
N VAL A 22 -4.69 11.58 -1.08
CA VAL A 22 -5.52 11.79 0.12
C VAL A 22 -7.00 11.89 -0.25
N LYS A 23 -7.35 12.63 -1.30
CA LYS A 23 -8.74 12.75 -1.78
C LYS A 23 -9.33 11.40 -2.17
N ILE A 24 -8.59 10.58 -2.93
CA ILE A 24 -9.04 9.26 -3.37
C ILE A 24 -9.30 8.37 -2.15
N ILE A 25 -8.34 8.29 -1.22
CA ILE A 25 -8.44 7.43 -0.04
C ILE A 25 -9.59 7.89 0.87
N THR A 26 -9.67 9.18 1.19
CA THR A 26 -10.72 9.73 2.05
C THR A 26 -12.12 9.56 1.45
N SER A 27 -12.26 9.67 0.13
CA SER A 27 -13.54 9.46 -0.56
C SER A 27 -14.07 8.03 -0.43
N LYS A 28 -13.17 7.04 -0.32
CA LYS A 28 -13.56 5.63 -0.16
C LYS A 28 -13.77 5.28 1.31
N PHE A 29 -12.85 5.67 2.19
CA PHE A 29 -12.82 5.14 3.56
C PHE A 29 -13.55 6.02 4.58
N ASN A 30 -13.77 7.32 4.32
CA ASN A 30 -14.33 8.27 5.29
C ASN A 30 -13.61 8.23 6.65
N ASN A 31 -12.34 7.82 6.64
CA ASN A 31 -11.45 7.74 7.79
C ASN A 31 -10.57 8.98 7.87
N THR A 32 -10.03 9.24 9.06
CA THR A 32 -8.98 10.25 9.23
C THR A 32 -7.68 9.70 8.64
N VAL A 33 -7.00 10.52 7.85
CA VAL A 33 -5.73 10.18 7.22
C VAL A 33 -4.63 11.06 7.79
N LYS A 34 -3.49 10.49 8.16
CA LYS A 34 -2.24 11.24 8.34
C LYS A 34 -1.27 10.87 7.24
N ILE A 35 -0.51 11.87 6.81
CA ILE A 35 0.51 11.72 5.77
C ILE A 35 1.84 12.14 6.35
N SER A 36 2.84 11.32 6.13
CA SER A 36 4.24 11.63 6.41
C SER A 36 5.06 11.42 5.14
N LYS A 37 6.08 12.27 4.95
CA LYS A 37 7.04 12.09 3.85
C LYS A 37 8.39 11.72 4.43
N TYR A 38 9.01 10.70 3.87
CA TYR A 38 10.32 10.25 4.27
C TYR A 38 11.24 10.15 3.05
N ASN A 39 12.46 10.64 3.25
CA ASN A 39 13.57 10.48 2.33
C ASN A 39 14.83 10.34 3.19
N TYR A 40 15.24 9.10 3.43
CA TYR A 40 16.43 8.80 4.22
C TYR A 40 17.63 8.64 3.28
N ASP A 41 18.77 9.23 3.66
CA ASP A 41 19.97 9.28 2.81
C ASP A 41 20.53 7.88 2.43
N ASP A 42 20.15 6.84 3.17
CA ASP A 42 20.58 5.45 2.99
C ASP A 42 19.55 4.56 2.28
N ARG A 43 18.42 5.12 1.83
CA ARG A 43 17.32 4.39 1.20
C ARG A 43 17.30 4.56 -0.33
N GLN A 44 16.68 3.60 -1.02
CA GLN A 44 16.59 3.58 -2.48
C GLN A 44 15.37 4.31 -3.03
N TYR A 45 14.35 4.50 -2.21
CA TYR A 45 13.06 5.06 -2.62
C TYR A 45 12.68 6.26 -1.76
N TYR A 46 11.89 7.14 -2.37
CA TYR A 46 11.11 8.12 -1.64
C TYR A 46 9.85 7.44 -1.12
N GLU A 47 9.50 7.76 0.12
CA GLU A 47 8.33 7.20 0.77
C GLU A 47 7.34 8.32 1.10
N VAL A 48 6.08 8.10 0.70
CA VAL A 48 4.94 8.79 1.30
C VAL A 48 4.16 7.76 2.10
N ASP A 49 4.17 7.96 3.41
CA ASP A 49 3.49 7.12 4.37
C ASP A 49 2.07 7.65 4.63
N ILE A 50 1.10 6.74 4.66
CA ILE A 50 -0.32 7.03 4.82
C ILE A 50 -0.89 6.18 5.96
N ASP A 51 -1.14 6.85 7.08
CA ASP A 51 -1.87 6.27 8.19
C ASP A 51 -3.38 6.43 7.96
N LEU A 52 -4.06 5.31 7.71
CA LEU A 52 -5.50 5.23 7.85
C LEU A 52 -5.86 4.93 9.31
N LEU A 53 -6.42 5.93 9.99
CA LEU A 53 -6.83 5.81 11.39
C LEU A 53 -8.24 5.23 11.50
N ASP A 54 -8.49 4.52 12.60
CA ASP A 54 -9.78 3.93 12.93
C ASP A 54 -10.29 2.95 11.86
N VAL A 55 -9.36 2.20 11.25
CA VAL A 55 -9.70 1.08 10.38
C VAL A 55 -9.84 -0.17 11.23
N ASP A 56 -11.02 -0.77 11.16
CA ASP A 56 -11.33 -2.04 11.82
C ASP A 56 -11.67 -3.08 10.76
N PHE A 57 -10.71 -3.95 10.45
CA PHE A 57 -10.97 -5.11 9.61
C PHE A 57 -11.65 -6.20 10.45
N SER A 58 -12.83 -6.63 10.03
CA SER A 58 -13.48 -7.81 10.60
C SER A 58 -13.20 -9.03 9.74
N LYS A 59 -13.30 -10.24 10.31
CA LYS A 59 -13.18 -11.49 9.55
C LYS A 59 -14.19 -11.55 8.40
N GLU A 60 -15.35 -10.97 8.59
CA GLU A 60 -16.46 -10.91 7.64
C GLU A 60 -16.21 -9.90 6.51
N SER A 61 -15.48 -8.81 6.78
CA SER A 61 -15.28 -7.70 5.85
C SER A 61 -13.87 -7.64 5.24
N ILE A 62 -12.89 -8.39 5.76
CA ILE A 62 -11.47 -8.24 5.40
C ILE A 62 -11.21 -8.25 3.89
N TYR A 63 -11.80 -9.18 3.14
CA TYR A 63 -11.63 -9.23 1.69
C TYR A 63 -12.34 -8.08 0.97
N HIS A 64 -13.50 -7.62 1.48
CA HIS A 64 -14.19 -6.45 0.94
C HIS A 64 -13.34 -5.19 1.12
N ASP A 65 -12.78 -5.01 2.31
CA ASP A 65 -11.96 -3.84 2.65
C ASP A 65 -10.61 -3.86 1.92
N ILE A 66 -9.97 -5.04 1.77
CA ILE A 66 -8.79 -5.21 0.91
C ILE A 66 -9.10 -4.85 -0.54
N ASN A 67 -10.22 -5.32 -1.10
CA ASN A 67 -10.61 -4.97 -2.48
C ASN A 67 -10.86 -3.46 -2.62
N LYS A 68 -11.42 -2.83 -1.58
CA LYS A 68 -11.62 -1.38 -1.53
C LYS A 68 -10.30 -0.61 -1.49
N LEU A 69 -9.30 -1.11 -0.75
CA LEU A 69 -7.94 -0.55 -0.73
C LEU A 69 -7.26 -0.70 -2.09
N ILE A 70 -7.31 -1.89 -2.68
CA ILE A 70 -6.76 -2.15 -4.01
C ILE A 70 -7.38 -1.20 -5.05
N SER A 71 -8.70 -0.99 -5.00
CA SER A 71 -9.37 -0.01 -5.86
C SER A 71 -8.91 1.43 -5.62
N ALA A 72 -8.58 1.80 -4.37
CA ALA A 72 -7.99 3.11 -4.06
C ALA A 72 -6.61 3.25 -4.69
N TYR A 73 -5.74 2.27 -4.48
CA TYR A 73 -4.38 2.29 -5.02
C TYR A 73 -4.38 2.30 -6.54
N GLU A 74 -5.24 1.50 -7.18
CA GLU A 74 -5.38 1.51 -8.63
C GLU A 74 -5.79 2.90 -9.17
N GLU A 75 -6.75 3.57 -8.52
CA GLU A 75 -7.18 4.92 -8.89
C GLU A 75 -6.06 5.96 -8.65
N ILE A 76 -5.24 5.78 -7.62
CA ILE A 76 -4.06 6.62 -7.37
C ILE A 76 -3.02 6.41 -8.47
N MET A 77 -2.73 5.17 -8.85
CA MET A 77 -1.76 4.83 -9.89
C MET A 77 -2.17 5.38 -11.27
N ASP A 78 -3.46 5.52 -11.53
CA ASP A 78 -3.97 6.13 -12.76
C ASP A 78 -3.90 7.67 -12.71
N ALA A 79 -4.05 8.26 -11.51
CA ALA A 79 -4.08 9.71 -11.32
C ALA A 79 -2.69 10.36 -11.14
N VAL A 80 -1.71 9.60 -10.66
CA VAL A 80 -0.35 10.07 -10.37
C VAL A 80 0.60 9.67 -11.49
N SER A 81 1.45 10.60 -11.91
CA SER A 81 2.33 10.40 -13.08
C SER A 81 3.55 9.51 -12.83
N LEU A 82 3.90 9.27 -11.57
CA LEU A 82 5.01 8.42 -11.18
C LEU A 82 4.54 6.97 -11.01
N GLU A 83 5.43 6.03 -11.32
CA GLU A 83 5.24 4.64 -10.92
C GLU A 83 5.33 4.55 -9.39
N ILE A 84 4.32 3.91 -8.80
CA ILE A 84 4.19 3.73 -7.36
C ILE A 84 4.05 2.24 -7.08
N ASP A 85 4.84 1.76 -6.12
CA ASP A 85 4.60 0.47 -5.47
C ASP A 85 4.06 0.72 -4.06
N PHE A 86 2.94 0.10 -3.70
CA PHE A 86 2.31 0.22 -2.39
C PHE A 86 2.68 -0.97 -1.52
N ILE A 87 3.13 -0.71 -0.30
CA ILE A 87 3.32 -1.70 0.76
C ILE A 87 2.36 -1.32 1.89
N ALA A 88 1.48 -2.24 2.28
CA ALA A 88 0.52 -1.97 3.35
C ALA A 88 0.52 -3.05 4.42
N ALA A 89 0.49 -2.60 5.68
CA ALA A 89 0.63 -3.42 6.86
C ALA A 89 -0.12 -2.80 8.06
N ASN A 90 -0.14 -3.54 9.16
CA ASN A 90 -0.61 -2.99 10.44
C ASN A 90 0.53 -2.31 11.16
N ASP A 91 0.25 -1.15 11.75
CA ASP A 91 1.14 -0.39 12.63
C ASP A 91 2.42 0.18 11.99
N ASP A 92 3.15 -0.58 11.16
CA ASP A 92 4.41 -0.16 10.50
C ASP A 92 4.70 -1.03 9.26
N THR A 93 5.48 -0.49 8.31
CA THR A 93 5.90 -1.09 7.04
C THR A 93 7.44 -1.14 6.87
N ASP A 94 8.23 -0.62 7.82
CA ASP A 94 9.70 -0.48 7.65
C ASP A 94 10.41 -1.82 7.36
N THR A 95 9.96 -2.91 7.99
CA THR A 95 10.54 -4.24 7.76
C THR A 95 10.31 -4.72 6.32
N GLU A 96 9.10 -4.53 5.80
CA GLU A 96 8.74 -4.83 4.42
C GLU A 96 9.50 -3.93 3.44
N ILE A 97 9.64 -2.64 3.74
CA ILE A 97 10.41 -1.70 2.92
C ILE A 97 11.87 -2.15 2.82
N LEU A 98 12.54 -2.45 3.94
CA LEU A 98 13.93 -2.94 3.93
C LEU A 98 14.11 -4.20 3.09
N ARG A 99 13.15 -5.14 3.18
CA ARG A 99 13.17 -6.36 2.36
C ARG A 99 12.98 -6.04 0.88
N TYR A 100 12.04 -5.16 0.58
CA TYR A 100 11.74 -4.71 -0.78
C TYR A 100 12.95 -4.04 -1.44
N GLU A 101 13.67 -3.18 -0.72
CA GLU A 101 14.89 -2.52 -1.20
C GLU A 101 16.03 -3.49 -1.47
N ASN A 102 16.15 -4.55 -0.67
CA ASN A 102 17.14 -5.60 -0.88
C ASN A 102 16.77 -6.51 -2.06
N ASN A 103 15.49 -6.84 -2.22
CA ASN A 103 14.98 -7.64 -3.34
C ASN A 103 13.51 -7.33 -3.62
N ALA A 104 13.25 -6.55 -4.69
CA ALA A 104 11.92 -6.11 -5.08
C ALA A 104 10.96 -7.23 -5.54
N ASN A 105 11.41 -8.49 -5.58
CA ASN A 105 10.57 -9.67 -5.82
C ASN A 105 10.31 -10.50 -4.55
N ASP A 106 10.99 -10.23 -3.42
CA ASP A 106 10.77 -10.93 -2.14
C ASP A 106 9.61 -10.31 -1.34
N ILE A 107 8.43 -10.33 -1.95
CA ILE A 107 7.19 -9.73 -1.38
C ILE A 107 6.21 -10.77 -0.85
N LYS A 108 6.59 -12.05 -0.88
CA LYS A 108 5.69 -13.19 -0.62
C LYS A 108 5.04 -13.18 0.76
N ASP A 109 5.67 -12.52 1.74
CA ASP A 109 5.19 -12.47 3.13
C ASP A 109 4.52 -11.14 3.47
N PHE A 110 4.40 -10.21 2.51
CA PHE A 110 3.79 -8.91 2.76
C PHE A 110 2.29 -9.06 2.89
N GLY A 111 1.67 -8.31 3.80
CA GLY A 111 0.22 -8.32 3.99
C GLY A 111 -0.52 -7.95 2.71
N LEU A 112 -0.24 -6.76 2.17
CA LEU A 112 -0.74 -6.29 0.89
C LEU A 112 0.38 -5.53 0.17
N PHE A 113 0.69 -5.97 -1.04
CA PHE A 113 1.61 -5.32 -1.95
C PHE A 113 0.93 -5.06 -3.29
N VAL A 114 0.98 -3.82 -3.79
CA VAL A 114 0.37 -3.45 -5.08
C VAL A 114 1.39 -2.75 -5.96
N THR A 115 1.55 -3.22 -7.19
CA THR A 115 2.56 -2.72 -8.14
C THR A 115 2.01 -2.79 -9.57
N ASN A 116 2.56 -2.01 -10.51
CA ASN A 116 2.27 -2.16 -11.94
C ASN A 116 2.98 -3.37 -12.55
N ARG A 117 3.95 -3.95 -11.84
CA ARG A 117 4.79 -5.06 -12.29
C ARG A 117 4.13 -6.41 -12.08
N ASN A 118 4.54 -7.39 -12.88
CA ASN A 118 4.27 -8.79 -12.62
C ASN A 118 5.45 -9.39 -11.85
N ILE A 119 5.19 -9.98 -10.68
CA ILE A 119 6.24 -10.60 -9.85
C ILE A 119 6.39 -12.06 -10.26
N PRO A 120 7.58 -12.51 -10.69
CA PRO A 120 7.78 -13.88 -11.14
C PRO A 120 7.43 -14.91 -10.05
N ASN A 121 6.77 -15.99 -10.45
CA ASN A 121 6.43 -17.14 -9.60
C ASN A 121 5.47 -16.84 -8.44
N ILE A 122 4.84 -15.65 -8.40
CA ILE A 122 3.78 -15.32 -7.45
C ILE A 122 2.52 -15.00 -8.25
N ARG A 123 1.41 -15.67 -7.94
CA ARG A 123 0.12 -15.38 -8.58
C ARG A 123 -0.51 -14.16 -7.88
N PRO A 124 -0.90 -13.11 -8.61
CA PRO A 124 -1.60 -12.00 -8.01
C PRO A 124 -2.99 -12.42 -7.50
N TYR A 125 -3.39 -11.84 -6.38
CA TYR A 125 -4.74 -11.94 -5.83
C TYR A 125 -5.73 -11.17 -6.72
N TYR A 126 -5.33 -9.98 -7.18
CA TYR A 126 -6.07 -9.14 -8.12
C TYR A 126 -5.14 -8.65 -9.23
N SER A 127 -5.64 -8.57 -10.46
CA SER A 127 -4.88 -8.09 -11.60
C SER A 127 -5.80 -7.29 -12.53
N SER A 128 -5.31 -6.15 -12.99
CA SER A 128 -5.96 -5.28 -13.95
C SER A 128 -4.97 -4.83 -15.03
N LYS A 129 -5.35 -3.86 -15.86
CA LYS A 129 -4.42 -3.23 -16.80
C LYS A 129 -3.45 -2.26 -16.13
N ILE A 130 -3.76 -1.81 -14.91
CA ILE A 130 -3.02 -0.77 -14.19
C ILE A 130 -2.11 -1.41 -13.14
N CYS A 131 -2.61 -2.41 -12.38
CA CYS A 131 -1.86 -2.99 -11.28
C CYS A 131 -2.08 -4.50 -11.09
N ASN A 132 -1.17 -5.08 -10.31
CA ASN A 132 -1.28 -6.39 -9.69
C ASN A 132 -1.22 -6.20 -8.18
N ALA A 133 -2.15 -6.82 -7.47
CA ALA A 133 -2.15 -6.86 -6.01
C ALA A 133 -1.84 -8.27 -5.52
N TYR A 134 -0.94 -8.36 -4.54
CA TYR A 134 -0.50 -9.58 -3.87
C TYR A 134 -0.90 -9.46 -2.41
N VAL A 135 -1.64 -10.46 -1.92
CA VAL A 135 -2.20 -10.46 -0.57
C VAL A 135 -1.74 -11.71 0.15
N ASN A 136 -1.18 -11.57 1.36
CA ASN A 136 -0.85 -12.69 2.23
C ASN A 136 -1.40 -12.46 3.65
N LEU A 137 -2.44 -13.22 4.01
CA LEU A 137 -3.06 -13.20 5.34
C LEU A 137 -2.54 -14.31 6.27
N THR A 138 -1.53 -15.06 5.86
CA THR A 138 -0.98 -16.19 6.64
C THR A 138 -0.23 -15.69 7.88
N HIS A 139 0.40 -14.51 7.76
CA HIS A 139 1.23 -13.89 8.80
C HIS A 139 0.77 -12.48 9.20
N VAL A 140 -0.22 -11.92 8.50
CA VAL A 140 -0.76 -10.59 8.74
C VAL A 140 -2.27 -10.70 8.95
N SER A 141 -2.76 -10.28 10.11
CA SER A 141 -4.18 -10.34 10.44
C SER A 141 -4.97 -9.13 9.95
N PHE A 142 -4.29 -8.07 9.52
CA PHE A 142 -4.87 -6.74 9.37
C PHE A 142 -5.72 -6.30 10.58
N GLY A 143 -5.39 -6.80 11.79
CA GLY A 143 -6.12 -6.47 13.01
C GLY A 143 -7.44 -7.21 13.17
N ALA A 144 -7.80 -8.08 12.22
CA ALA A 144 -8.91 -8.99 12.38
C ALA A 144 -8.59 -9.97 13.52
N TYR A 145 -9.42 -9.93 14.56
CA TYR A 145 -9.42 -10.95 15.61
C TYR A 145 -10.10 -12.21 15.05
N PHE A 146 -9.35 -13.32 14.96
CA PHE A 146 -9.83 -14.60 14.43
C PHE A 146 -10.39 -15.54 15.49
#